data_AF-A0A956R0L1-F1
#
_entry.id   AF-A0A956R0L1-F1
#
_cell.length_a   1.000
_cell.length_b   1.000
_cell.length_c   1.000
_cell.angle_alpha   90.00
_cell.angle_beta   90.00
_cell.angle_gamma   90.00
#
_symmetry.space_group_name_H-M   'P 1'
#
loop_
_entity.id
_entity.type
_entity.pdbx_description
1 polymer ?
#
loop_
_entity_poly.entity_id
_entity_poly.type
_entity_poly.pdbx_seq_one_letter_code
_entity_poly.pdbx_strand_id
1 'polypeptide(L)' 'RCVDEYLALERARFGERLRVDLRIAEDLAAVKVPPLTIQPLIENAIKHGVAPSRTPVTVTMTVRSDAESLCVEIEDDGP' A
#
# COMPACT_ATOMS: atom_id res chain seq x y z
N ARG A 1 -6.52 6.17 6.98
CA ARG A 1 -7.56 5.50 7.80
C ARG A 1 -8.05 4.20 7.16
N CYS A 2 -8.80 4.22 6.05
CA CYS A 2 -9.29 2.96 5.44
C CYS A 2 -8.15 2.02 5.01
N VAL A 3 -7.07 2.56 4.45
CA VAL A 3 -5.88 1.79 4.04
C VAL A 3 -5.18 1.14 5.22
N ASP A 4 -5.06 1.85 6.35
CA ASP A 4 -4.36 1.36 7.54
C ASP A 4 -5.08 0.16 8.16
N GLU A 5 -6.41 0.22 8.22
CA GLU A 5 -7.25 -0.87 8.74
C GLU A 5 -7.15 -2.13 7.87
N TYR A 6 -7.19 -1.96 6.54
CA TYR A 6 -7.01 -3.07 5.60
C TYR A 6 -5.63 -3.72 5.73
N LEU A 7 -4.56 -2.91 5.75
CA LEU A 7 -3.20 -3.41 5.91
C LEU A 7 -2.98 -4.08 7.28
N ALA A 8 -3.62 -3.60 8.34
CA ALA A 8 -3.55 -4.24 9.65
C ALA A 8 -4.16 -5.65 9.63
N LEU A 9 -5.31 -5.81 8.96
CA LEU A 9 -5.94 -7.12 8.79
C LEU A 9 -5.04 -8.08 7.99
N GLU A 10 -4.50 -7.62 6.86
CA GLU A 10 -3.66 -8.46 6.02
C GLU A 10 -2.31 -8.78 6.69
N ARG A 11 -1.74 -7.85 7.48
CA ARG A 11 -0.55 -8.12 8.30
C ARG A 11 -0.82 -9.19 9.35
N ALA A 12 -2.01 -9.19 9.97
CA ALA A 12 -2.39 -10.26 10.90
C ALA A 12 -2.53 -11.62 10.19
N ARG A 13 -2.96 -11.63 8.92
CA ARG A 13 -3.11 -12.85 8.11
C ARG A 13 -1.79 -13.42 7.61
N PHE A 14 -0.89 -12.57 7.09
CA PHE A 14 0.36 -13.00 6.45
C PHE A 14 1.58 -12.91 7.38
N GLY A 15 1.45 -12.28 8.55
CA GLY A 15 2.52 -12.15 9.53
C GLY A 15 3.74 -11.44 8.92
N GLU A 16 4.93 -12.00 9.20
CA GLU A 16 6.20 -11.42 8.72
C GLU A 16 6.40 -11.49 7.20
N ARG A 17 5.52 -12.20 6.47
CA ARG A 17 5.57 -12.22 5.01
C ARG A 17 5.10 -10.92 4.36
N LEU A 18 4.27 -10.14 5.05
CA LEU A 18 3.81 -8.84 4.55
C LEU A 18 4.57 -7.72 5.26
N ARG A 19 5.44 -7.06 4.51
CA ARG A 19 6.06 -5.79 4.91
C ARG A 19 5.34 -4.66 4.18
N VAL A 20 5.14 -3.55 4.88
CA VAL A 20 4.55 -2.35 4.26
C VAL A 20 5.48 -1.18 4.55
N ASP A 21 5.80 -0.46 3.49
CA ASP A 21 6.56 0.79 3.53
C ASP A 21 5.66 1.92 3.01
N LEU A 22 5.44 2.95 3.83
CA LEU A 22 4.59 4.09 3.50
C LEU A 22 5.45 5.34 3.39
N ARG A 23 5.59 5.85 2.16
CA ARG A 23 6.38 7.03 1.84
C ARG A 23 5.46 8.17 1.45
N ILE A 24 5.01 8.92 2.45
CA ILE A 24 4.04 10.01 2.30
C ILE A 24 4.69 11.28 2.85
N ALA A 25 4.74 12.34 2.05
CA ALA A 25 5.18 13.65 2.53
C ALA A 25 4.20 14.20 3.59
N GLU A 26 4.71 14.84 4.65
CA GLU A 26 3.90 15.27 5.80
C GLU A 26 2.74 16.20 5.41
N ASP A 27 2.97 17.07 4.42
CA ASP A 27 1.98 17.99 3.86
C ASP A 27 0.85 17.29 3.09
N LEU A 28 1.05 16.04 2.68
CA LEU A 28 0.07 15.23 1.95
C LEU A 28 -0.69 14.25 2.83
N ALA A 29 -0.27 14.05 4.08
CA ALA A 29 -0.90 13.09 4.99
C ALA A 29 -2.38 13.42 5.31
N ALA A 30 -2.77 14.70 5.20
CA ALA A 30 -4.14 15.16 5.44
C ALA A 30 -5.03 15.15 4.19
N VAL A 31 -4.48 14.84 3.00
CA VAL A 31 -5.23 14.84 1.75
C VAL A 31 -6.24 13.69 1.74
N LYS A 32 -7.51 14.02 1.45
CA LYS A 32 -8.58 13.02 1.35
C LYS A 32 -8.70 12.54 -0.09
N VAL A 33 -8.65 11.22 -0.25
CA VAL A 33 -8.92 10.53 -1.51
C VAL A 33 -10.07 9.55 -1.30
N PRO A 34 -10.89 9.25 -2.32
CA PRO A 34 -11.89 8.20 -2.21
C PRO A 34 -11.21 6.86 -1.88
N PRO A 35 -11.67 6.11 -0.88
CA PRO A 35 -10.97 4.89 -0.43
C PRO A 35 -10.82 3.83 -1.53
N LEU A 36 -11.81 3.74 -2.44
CA LEU A 36 -11.81 2.79 -3.55
C LEU A 36 -10.82 3.11 -4.68
N THR A 37 -10.09 4.24 -4.64
CA THR A 37 -9.04 4.49 -5.64
C THR A 37 -7.71 3.84 -5.27
N ILE A 38 -7.44 3.67 -3.97
CA ILE A 38 -6.18 3.10 -3.48
C ILE A 38 -6.36 1.65 -3.06
N GLN A 39 -7.47 1.33 -2.41
CA GLN A 39 -7.71 0.00 -1.85
C GLN A 39 -7.56 -1.14 -2.88
N PRO A 40 -8.11 -1.08 -4.11
CA PRO A 40 -7.97 -2.16 -5.08
C PRO A 40 -6.52 -2.41 -5.54
N LEU A 41 -5.70 -1.36 -5.55
CA LEU A 41 -4.28 -1.46 -5.94
C LEU A 41 -3.48 -2.19 -4.85
N ILE A 42 -3.74 -1.88 -3.58
CA ILE A 42 -3.14 -2.60 -2.45
C ILE A 42 -3.63 -4.05 -2.41
N GLU A 43 -4.92 -4.29 -2.64
CA GLU A 43 -5.49 -5.63 -2.74
C GLU A 43 -4.80 -6.44 -3.85
N ASN A 44 -4.52 -5.82 -5.00
CA ASN A 44 -3.79 -6.46 -6.09
C ASN A 44 -2.36 -6.84 -5.69
N ALA A 45 -1.59 -5.92 -5.08
CA ALA A 45 -0.23 -6.20 -4.61
C ALA A 45 -0.19 -7.36 -3.60
N ILE A 46 -1.17 -7.41 -2.69
CA ILE A 46 -1.25 -8.49 -1.70
C ILE A 46 -1.66 -9.81 -2.35
N LYS A 47 -2.68 -9.79 -3.21
CA LYS A 47 -3.19 -10.99 -3.86
C LYS A 47 -2.19 -11.61 -4.84
N HIS A 48 -1.43 -10.78 -5.55
CA HIS A 48 -0.56 -11.22 -6.63
C HIS A 48 0.93 -11.28 -6.23
N GLY A 49 1.41 -10.40 -5.36
CA GLY A 49 2.79 -10.47 -4.84
C GLY A 49 2.90 -11.30 -3.56
N VAL A 50 2.17 -10.91 -2.53
CA VAL A 50 2.35 -11.45 -1.16
C VAL A 50 1.78 -12.86 -1.02
N ALA A 51 0.57 -13.11 -1.51
CA ALA A 51 -0.12 -14.38 -1.33
C ALA A 51 0.62 -15.58 -1.97
N PRO A 52 1.11 -15.52 -3.23
CA PRO A 52 1.84 -16.63 -3.82
C PRO A 52 3.29 -16.75 -3.34
N SER A 53 3.89 -15.67 -2.81
CA SER A 53 5.28 -15.69 -2.34
C SER A 53 5.45 -16.51 -1.06
N ARG A 54 6.57 -17.25 -0.94
CA ARG A 54 6.95 -17.93 0.31
C ARG A 54 7.92 -17.10 1.15
N THR A 55 8.51 -16.07 0.56
CA THR A 55 9.42 -15.14 1.21
C THR A 55 8.68 -13.86 1.60
N PRO A 56 9.26 -13.03 2.49
CA PRO A 56 8.74 -11.71 2.74
C PRO A 56 8.64 -10.89 1.45
N VAL A 57 7.53 -10.17 1.30
CA VAL A 57 7.25 -9.22 0.24
C VAL A 57 6.94 -7.87 0.87
N THR A 58 7.51 -6.81 0.31
CA THR A 58 7.33 -5.43 0.69
C THR A 58 6.38 -4.75 -0.28
N VAL A 59 5.22 -4.35 0.22
CA VAL A 59 4.32 -3.45 -0.50
C VAL A 59 4.69 -2.02 -0.12
N THR A 60 5.13 -1.24 -1.10
CA THR A 60 5.51 0.17 -0.93
C THR A 60 4.42 1.05 -1.50
N MET A 61 3.88 1.97 -0.69
CA MET A 61 3.01 3.04 -1.19
C MET A 61 3.74 4.38 -1.11
N THR A 62 3.90 5.02 -2.27
CA THR A 62 4.51 6.34 -2.38
C THR A 62 3.45 7.37 -2.76
N VAL A 63 3.39 8.47 -2.02
CA VAL A 63 2.49 9.59 -2.30
C VAL A 63 3.31 10.85 -2.46
N ARG A 64 3.26 11.45 -3.64
CA ARG A 64 4.00 12.67 -3.98
C ARG A 64 3.07 13.71 -4.60
N SER A 65 3.38 14.98 -4.36
CA SER A 65 2.76 16.10 -5.08
C SER A 65 3.46 16.25 -6.42
N ASP A 66 2.68 16.41 -7.49
CA ASP A 66 3.17 16.63 -8.84
C ASP A 66 2.43 17.83 -9.44
N ALA A 67 3.01 19.01 -9.30
CA ALA A 67 2.41 20.30 -9.63
C ALA A 67 0.99 20.47 -9.04
N GLU A 68 -0.05 20.33 -9.87
CA GLU A 68 -1.47 20.49 -9.49
C GLU A 68 -2.16 19.15 -9.17
N SER A 69 -1.43 18.04 -9.16
CA SER A 69 -1.97 16.70 -8.98
C SER A 69 -1.27 15.94 -7.86
N LEU A 70 -1.96 14.94 -7.31
CA LEU A 70 -1.39 13.97 -6.38
C LEU A 70 -1.06 12.70 -7.17
N CYS A 71 0.18 12.24 -7.09
CA CYS A 71 0.59 10.96 -7.63
C CYS A 71 0.69 9.94 -6.48
N VAL A 72 -0.07 8.85 -6.62
CA VAL A 72 -0.03 7.70 -5.71
C VAL A 72 0.49 6.52 -6.50
N GLU A 73 1.54 5.90 -5.99
CA GLU A 73 2.20 4.74 -6.57
C GLU A 73 2.19 3.60 -5.56
N ILE A 74 1.86 2.39 -6.04
CA ILE A 74 1.89 1.16 -5.25
C ILE A 74 2.76 0.17 -6.00
N GLU A 75 3.80 -0.31 -5.32
CA GLU A 75 4.77 -1.26 -5.83
C GLU A 75 4.87 -2.43 -4.86
N ASP A 76 5.12 -3.63 -5.37
CA ASP A 76 5.53 -4.77 -4.58
C ASP A 76 6.78 -5.44 -5.15
N ASP A 77 7.62 -6.00 -4.28
CA ASP A 77 8.83 -6.75 -4.66
C ASP A 77 8.57 -8.27 -4.78
N GLY A 78 7.30 -8.62 -5.02
CA GLY A 78 6.84 -9.99 -5.20
C GLY A 78 7.24 -10.60 -6.56
N PRO A 79 7.09 -11.94 -6.70
CA PRO A 79 7.42 -12.69 -7.92
C PRO A 79 6.46 -12.47 -9.09
#